data_AF-A0A4Q2T0A5-F1
#
_entry.id   AF-A0A4Q2T0A5-F1
#
_cell.length_a   1.000
_cell.length_b   1.000
_cell.length_c   1.000
_cell.angle_alpha   90.00
_cell.angle_beta   90.00
_cell.angle_gamma   90.00
#
_symmetry.space_group_name_H-M   'P 1'
#
loop_
_entity.id
_entity.type
_entity.pdbx_description
1 polymer ?
#
loop_
_entity_poly.entity_id
_entity_poly.type
_entity_poly.pdbx_seq_one_letter_code
_entity_poly.pdbx_strand_id
1 'polypeptide(L)'
;MTRDTFTVIDNASPAPLQRRGLREAIGQVRTVVMNTALDCACREKVESALTRMEQMERKKEQKRLLAAAHDQQHKIAALLGLLYDFDTITGIDPDPGLLAEASLLFDDIATAAADGSAQLRELLNLENGVAPPANGEA
;
A
#
# COMPACT_ATOMS: atom_id res chain seq x y z
N MET A 1 -16.16 10.82 42.78
CA MET A 1 -16.59 11.02 41.38
C MET A 1 -15.51 10.45 40.50
N THR A 2 -15.86 9.36 39.85
CA THR A 2 -15.00 8.39 39.14
C THR A 2 -14.45 8.99 37.86
N ARG A 3 -13.14 8.78 37.62
CA ARG A 3 -12.48 9.06 36.34
C ARG A 3 -12.90 7.98 35.36
N ASP A 4 -13.65 8.35 34.33
CA ASP A 4 -13.92 7.47 33.20
C ASP A 4 -12.69 7.41 32.31
N THR A 5 -12.19 6.19 32.17
CA THR A 5 -11.10 5.80 31.28
C THR A 5 -11.54 5.92 29.83
N PHE A 6 -10.87 6.79 29.08
CA PHE A 6 -10.92 6.81 27.62
C PHE A 6 -10.15 5.59 27.10
N THR A 7 -10.86 4.52 26.77
CA THR A 7 -10.31 3.42 25.97
C THR A 7 -10.19 3.88 24.53
N VAL A 8 -8.95 4.17 24.11
CA VAL A 8 -8.57 4.16 22.70
C VAL A 8 -8.93 2.78 22.15
N ILE A 9 -9.84 2.75 21.18
CA ILE A 9 -10.09 1.56 20.38
C ILE A 9 -8.83 1.35 19.54
N ASP A 10 -7.97 0.44 19.97
CA ASP A 10 -6.91 -0.11 19.14
C ASP A 10 -7.58 -0.91 18.01
N ASN A 11 -7.94 -0.22 16.93
CA ASN A 11 -8.30 -0.87 15.68
C ASN A 11 -7.00 -1.33 15.01
N ALA A 12 -6.42 -2.39 15.56
CA ALA A 12 -5.42 -3.18 14.87
C ALA A 12 -6.06 -3.73 13.58
N SER A 13 -5.86 -3.00 12.49
CA SER A 13 -6.25 -3.41 11.15
C SER A 13 -5.56 -4.74 10.82
N PRO A 14 -6.28 -5.84 10.51
CA PRO A 14 -5.61 -7.10 10.23
C PRO A 14 -4.99 -7.05 8.83
N ALA A 15 -3.66 -6.89 8.86
CA ALA A 15 -2.62 -7.49 8.03
C ALA A 15 -2.51 -7.16 6.52
N PRO A 16 -1.38 -6.55 6.09
CA PRO A 16 -0.92 -6.60 4.69
C PRO A 16 -0.42 -7.99 4.23
N LEU A 17 -0.47 -9.02 5.08
CA LEU A 17 0.06 -10.35 4.80
C LEU A 17 -0.82 -11.23 3.90
N GLN A 18 -2.10 -10.89 3.72
CA GLN A 18 -3.08 -11.80 3.11
C GLN A 18 -3.01 -11.85 1.57
N ARG A 19 -2.52 -10.80 0.90
CA ARG A 19 -2.49 -10.70 -0.59
C ARG A 19 -1.22 -11.23 -1.22
N ARG A 20 -0.06 -11.04 -0.56
CA ARG A 20 1.20 -11.66 -0.98
C ARG A 20 1.07 -13.20 -0.93
N GLY A 21 0.41 -13.70 0.13
CA GLY A 21 0.01 -15.10 0.25
C GLY A 21 -0.94 -15.59 -0.85
N LEU A 22 -1.77 -14.72 -1.44
CA LEU A 22 -2.66 -15.13 -2.53
C LEU A 22 -1.91 -15.38 -3.84
N ARG A 23 -0.92 -14.53 -4.19
CA ARG A 23 -0.04 -14.78 -5.35
C ARG A 23 0.77 -16.07 -5.17
N GLU A 24 1.31 -16.27 -3.98
CA GLU A 24 2.06 -17.48 -3.63
C GLU A 24 1.17 -18.74 -3.66
N ALA A 25 -0.05 -18.64 -3.14
CA ALA A 25 -1.03 -19.72 -3.19
C ALA A 25 -1.46 -20.06 -4.62
N ILE A 26 -1.68 -19.05 -5.47
CA ILE A 26 -1.94 -19.28 -6.91
C ILE A 26 -0.76 -20.01 -7.57
N GLY A 27 0.48 -19.60 -7.26
CA GLY A 27 1.68 -20.27 -7.74
C GLY A 27 1.75 -21.74 -7.28
N GLN A 28 1.47 -22.02 -6.01
CA GLN A 28 1.43 -23.37 -5.48
C GLN A 28 0.34 -24.23 -6.13
N VAL A 29 -0.87 -23.67 -6.31
CA VAL A 29 -1.97 -24.37 -7.00
C VAL A 29 -1.57 -24.67 -8.44
N ARG A 30 -0.96 -23.71 -9.16
CA ARG A 30 -0.43 -23.93 -10.52
C ARG A 30 0.57 -25.09 -10.52
N THR A 31 1.53 -25.10 -9.61
CA THR A 31 2.53 -26.17 -9.50
C THR A 31 1.87 -27.53 -9.26
N VAL A 32 0.91 -27.62 -8.33
CA VAL A 32 0.23 -28.88 -7.99
C VAL A 32 -0.62 -29.40 -9.16
N VAL A 33 -1.40 -28.53 -9.79
CA VAL A 33 -2.29 -28.89 -10.90
C VAL A 33 -1.48 -29.29 -12.14
N MET A 34 -0.38 -28.58 -12.42
CA MET A 34 0.47 -28.91 -13.57
C MET A 34 1.34 -30.15 -13.35
N ASN A 35 1.51 -30.60 -12.10
CA ASN A 35 2.26 -31.82 -11.78
C ASN A 35 1.37 -33.04 -11.49
N THR A 36 0.04 -32.89 -11.47
CA THR A 36 -0.91 -33.99 -11.31
C THR A 36 -1.35 -34.55 -12.66
N ALA A 37 -1.70 -35.84 -12.73
CA ALA A 37 -2.14 -36.52 -13.97
C ALA A 37 -3.57 -36.11 -14.39
N LEU A 38 -3.78 -34.81 -14.58
CA LEU A 38 -4.99 -34.23 -15.17
C LEU A 38 -4.90 -34.28 -16.69
N ASP A 39 -6.04 -34.53 -17.34
CA ASP A 39 -6.16 -34.40 -18.80
C ASP A 39 -5.85 -32.96 -19.27
N CYS A 40 -5.45 -32.81 -20.53
CA CYS A 40 -5.05 -31.52 -21.09
C CYS A 40 -6.17 -30.47 -21.03
N ALA A 41 -7.43 -30.87 -21.15
CA ALA A 41 -8.57 -29.96 -21.12
C ALA A 41 -8.82 -29.38 -19.71
N CYS A 42 -8.59 -30.17 -18.66
CA CYS A 42 -8.67 -29.73 -17.28
C CYS A 42 -7.53 -28.75 -16.95
N ARG A 43 -6.30 -29.06 -17.41
CA ARG A 43 -5.14 -28.17 -17.26
C ARG A 43 -5.38 -26.80 -17.87
N GLU A 44 -5.89 -26.74 -19.09
CA GLU A 44 -6.18 -25.47 -19.78
C GLU A 44 -7.24 -24.64 -19.04
N LYS A 45 -8.31 -25.29 -18.55
CA LYS A 45 -9.36 -24.61 -17.77
C LYS A 45 -8.83 -24.03 -16.47
N VAL A 46 -7.99 -24.78 -15.75
CA VAL A 46 -7.40 -24.30 -14.50
C VAL A 46 -6.42 -23.18 -14.77
N GLU A 47 -5.54 -23.30 -15.76
CA GLU A 47 -4.58 -22.26 -16.12
C GLU A 47 -5.30 -20.95 -16.52
N SER A 48 -6.40 -21.05 -17.27
CA SER A 48 -7.25 -19.90 -17.62
C SER A 48 -7.86 -19.25 -16.37
N ALA A 49 -8.36 -20.05 -15.42
CA ALA A 49 -8.92 -19.56 -14.17
C ALA A 49 -7.87 -18.85 -13.31
N LEU A 50 -6.69 -19.46 -13.14
CA LEU A 50 -5.58 -18.88 -12.38
C LEU A 50 -5.09 -17.57 -13.01
N THR A 51 -4.94 -17.54 -14.34
CA THR A 51 -4.57 -16.32 -15.07
C THR A 51 -5.57 -15.17 -14.82
N ARG A 52 -6.88 -15.47 -14.86
CA ARG A 52 -7.93 -14.46 -14.58
C ARG A 52 -7.84 -13.96 -13.13
N MET A 53 -7.59 -14.85 -12.18
CA MET A 53 -7.41 -14.49 -10.78
C MET A 53 -6.18 -13.59 -10.57
N GLU A 54 -5.03 -13.94 -11.15
CA GLU A 54 -3.81 -13.13 -11.08
C GLU A 54 -4.04 -11.72 -11.64
N GLN A 55 -4.77 -11.60 -12.75
CA GLN A 55 -5.10 -10.31 -13.35
C GLN A 55 -6.03 -9.47 -12.46
N MET A 56 -7.06 -10.08 -11.86
CA MET A 56 -7.98 -9.38 -10.96
C MET A 56 -7.28 -8.90 -9.70
N GLU A 57 -6.46 -9.75 -9.07
CA GLU A 57 -5.73 -9.39 -7.86
C GLU A 57 -4.67 -8.32 -8.14
N ARG A 58 -3.97 -8.40 -9.29
CA ARG A 58 -3.06 -7.34 -9.72
C ARG A 58 -3.78 -6.00 -9.85
N LYS A 59 -4.93 -5.95 -10.52
CA LYS A 59 -5.72 -4.71 -10.68
C LYS A 59 -6.18 -4.15 -9.33
N LYS A 60 -6.61 -5.01 -8.41
CA LYS A 60 -6.99 -4.58 -7.05
C LYS A 60 -5.79 -3.97 -6.32
N GLU A 61 -4.62 -4.59 -6.43
CA GLU A 61 -3.42 -4.13 -5.75
C GLU A 61 -2.91 -2.81 -6.33
N GLN A 62 -2.91 -2.65 -7.66
CA GLN A 62 -2.57 -1.39 -8.31
C GLN A 62 -3.45 -0.23 -7.81
N LYS A 63 -4.78 -0.44 -7.76
CA LYS A 63 -5.72 0.57 -7.24
C LYS A 63 -5.45 0.90 -5.78
N ARG A 64 -5.14 -0.11 -4.96
CA ARG A 64 -4.86 0.06 -3.53
C ARG A 64 -3.60 0.90 -3.31
N LEU A 65 -2.51 0.58 -4.01
CA LEU A 65 -1.24 1.31 -3.89
C LEU A 65 -1.37 2.76 -4.34
N LEU A 66 -2.08 3.00 -5.46
CA LEU A 66 -2.32 4.36 -5.93
C LEU A 66 -3.17 5.17 -4.96
N ALA A 67 -4.25 4.58 -4.43
CA ALA A 67 -5.08 5.21 -3.41
C ALA A 67 -4.26 5.53 -2.15
N ALA A 68 -3.45 4.59 -1.67
CA ALA A 68 -2.59 4.82 -0.51
C ALA A 68 -1.59 5.96 -0.73
N ALA A 69 -1.00 6.07 -1.93
CA ALA A 69 -0.09 7.15 -2.27
C ALA A 69 -0.80 8.52 -2.31
N HIS A 70 -2.04 8.56 -2.82
CA HIS A 70 -2.87 9.76 -2.76
C HIS A 70 -3.24 10.13 -1.31
N ASP A 71 -3.50 9.14 -0.46
CA ASP A 71 -3.76 9.38 0.97
C ASP A 71 -2.54 10.00 1.66
N GLN A 72 -1.32 9.55 1.34
CA GLN A 72 -0.09 10.19 1.85
C GLN A 72 0.06 11.62 1.34
N GLN A 73 -0.26 11.88 0.07
CA GLN A 73 -0.27 13.25 -0.46
C GLN A 73 -1.25 14.16 0.31
N HIS A 74 -2.47 13.69 0.57
CA HIS A 74 -3.45 14.45 1.35
C HIS A 74 -2.98 14.66 2.80
N LYS A 75 -2.36 13.66 3.43
CA LYS A 75 -1.78 13.78 4.77
C LYS A 75 -0.69 14.85 4.81
N ILE A 76 0.24 14.86 3.85
CA ILE A 76 1.28 15.89 3.74
C ILE A 76 0.66 17.28 3.61
N ALA A 77 -0.36 17.45 2.75
CA ALA A 77 -1.03 18.74 2.58
C ALA A 77 -1.68 19.24 3.88
N ALA A 78 -2.30 18.35 4.66
CA ALA A 78 -2.87 18.70 5.96
C ALA A 78 -1.79 19.11 6.97
N LEU A 79 -0.68 18.36 7.06
CA LEU A 79 0.44 18.68 7.96
C LEU A 79 1.12 20.02 7.59
N LEU A 80 1.26 20.32 6.29
CA LEU A 80 1.73 21.61 5.83
C LEU A 80 0.78 22.76 6.23
N GLY A 81 -0.53 22.50 6.28
CA GLY A 81 -1.51 23.44 6.81
C GLY A 81 -1.29 23.77 8.28
N LEU A 82 -0.91 22.78 9.10
CA LEU A 82 -0.58 22.98 10.52
C LEU A 82 0.75 23.74 10.69
N LEU A 83 1.71 23.50 9.80
CA LEU A 83 2.97 24.25 9.77
C LEU A 83 2.81 25.71 9.32
N TYR A 84 1.68 26.11 8.74
CA TYR A 84 1.47 27.51 8.36
C TYR A 84 1.55 28.44 9.57
N ASP A 85 1.09 27.98 10.74
CA ASP A 85 1.17 28.75 11.98
C ASP A 85 2.63 28.93 12.45
N PHE A 86 3.54 28.03 12.06
CA PHE A 86 4.98 28.15 12.33
C PHE A 86 5.64 29.29 11.54
N ASP A 87 5.13 29.64 10.35
CA ASP A 87 5.67 30.75 9.53
C ASP A 87 5.48 32.12 10.21
N THR A 88 4.57 32.20 11.19
CA THR A 88 4.32 33.42 11.97
C THR A 88 5.34 33.68 13.07
N ILE A 89 6.26 32.73 13.33
CA ILE A 89 7.36 32.88 14.29
C ILE A 89 8.40 33.85 13.72
N THR A 90 8.17 35.13 13.97
CA THR A 90 9.01 36.24 13.50
C THR A 90 9.83 36.88 14.64
N GLY A 91 9.80 36.27 15.83
CA GLY A 91 10.41 36.80 17.06
C GLY A 91 11.90 36.46 17.24
N ILE A 92 12.60 37.29 18.01
CA ILE A 92 14.00 37.10 18.42
C ILE A 92 14.16 35.95 19.45
N ASP A 93 13.06 35.52 20.08
CA ASP A 93 13.01 34.41 21.06
C ASP A 93 11.81 33.49 20.76
N PRO A 94 11.98 32.47 19.90
CA PRO A 94 10.90 31.55 19.51
C PRO A 94 10.50 30.62 20.67
N ASP A 95 9.20 30.39 20.86
CA ASP A 95 8.67 29.50 21.89
C ASP A 95 9.19 28.06 21.71
N PRO A 96 9.95 27.49 22.67
CA PRO A 96 10.47 26.13 22.59
C PRO A 96 9.40 25.04 22.40
N GLY A 97 8.19 25.25 22.94
CA GLY A 97 7.08 24.32 22.76
C GLY A 97 6.61 24.27 21.30
N LEU A 98 6.49 25.44 20.68
CA LEU A 98 6.11 25.56 19.27
C LEU A 98 7.22 25.03 18.33
N LEU A 99 8.49 25.24 18.68
CA LEU A 99 9.61 24.63 17.95
C LEU A 99 9.57 23.09 18.02
N ALA A 100 9.26 22.52 19.19
CA ALA A 100 9.15 21.08 19.36
C ALA A 100 7.97 20.51 18.56
N GLU A 101 6.81 21.18 18.57
CA GLU A 101 5.65 20.77 17.77
C GLU A 101 5.96 20.80 16.27
N ALA A 102 6.57 21.87 15.77
CA ALA A 102 6.95 21.98 14.37
C ALA A 102 7.96 20.89 13.96
N SER A 103 8.91 20.55 14.82
CA SER A 103 9.83 19.43 14.58
C SER A 103 9.08 18.11 14.39
N LEU A 104 8.09 17.82 15.24
CA LEU A 104 7.28 16.60 15.11
C LEU A 104 6.46 16.59 13.81
N LEU A 105 5.89 17.74 13.42
CA LEU A 105 5.17 17.86 12.14
C LEU A 105 6.08 17.60 10.94
N PHE A 106 7.34 18.06 10.95
CA PHE A 106 8.31 17.73 9.92
C PHE A 106 8.64 16.23 9.86
N ASP A 107 8.81 15.58 11.02
CA ASP A 107 9.04 14.13 11.09
C ASP A 107 7.84 13.34 10.53
N ASP A 108 6.62 13.79 10.82
CA ASP A 108 5.39 13.19 10.28
C ASP A 108 5.27 13.36 8.76
N ILE A 109 5.66 14.52 8.21
CA ILE A 109 5.72 14.76 6.77
C ILE A 109 6.77 13.85 6.12
N ALA A 110 7.96 13.75 6.72
CA ALA A 110 9.02 12.88 6.21
C ALA A 110 8.58 11.42 6.16
N THR A 111 7.89 10.95 7.21
CA THR A 111 7.31 9.60 7.27
C THR A 111 6.27 9.39 6.19
N ALA A 112 5.30 10.31 6.05
CA ALA A 112 4.26 10.22 5.02
C ALA A 112 4.86 10.21 3.59
N ALA A 113 5.88 11.03 3.35
CA ALA A 113 6.59 11.07 2.07
C ALA A 113 7.33 9.77 1.77
N ALA A 114 7.99 9.18 2.78
CA ALA A 114 8.65 7.89 2.66
C ALA A 114 7.66 6.77 2.32
N ASP A 115 6.52 6.73 3.02
CA ASP A 115 5.45 5.75 2.77
C ASP A 115 4.87 5.89 1.36
N GLY A 116 4.59 7.13 0.92
CA GLY A 116 4.12 7.40 -0.44
C GLY A 116 5.13 6.94 -1.50
N SER A 117 6.42 7.20 -1.28
CA SER A 117 7.48 6.72 -2.17
C SER A 117 7.54 5.19 -2.21
N ALA A 118 7.43 4.52 -1.08
CA ALA A 118 7.46 3.07 -1.00
C ALA A 118 6.28 2.45 -1.76
N GLN A 119 5.07 2.99 -1.61
CA GLN A 119 3.86 2.53 -2.31
C GLN A 119 3.99 2.69 -3.83
N LEU A 120 4.54 3.81 -4.31
CA LEU A 120 4.77 4.02 -5.74
C LEU A 120 5.87 3.11 -6.30
N ARG A 121 6.93 2.84 -5.54
CA ARG A 121 7.96 1.86 -5.93
C ARG A 121 7.40 0.45 -6.01
N GLU A 122 6.54 0.07 -5.06
CA GLU A 122 5.84 -1.22 -5.10
C GLU A 122 4.94 -1.32 -6.33
N LEU A 123 4.23 -0.24 -6.68
CA LEU A 123 3.41 -0.17 -7.90
C LEU A 123 4.27 -0.34 -9.17
N LEU A 124 5.39 0.36 -9.28
CA LEU A 124 6.33 0.19 -10.39
C LEU A 124 6.83 -1.26 -10.50
N ASN A 125 7.15 -1.90 -9.37
CA ASN A 125 7.59 -3.29 -9.37
C ASN A 125 6.49 -4.26 -9.83
N LEU A 126 5.22 -3.98 -9.49
CA LEU A 126 4.09 -4.76 -10.00
C LEU A 126 3.90 -4.61 -11.52
N GLU A 127 4.20 -3.44 -12.07
CA GLU A 127 4.15 -3.19 -13.52
C GLU A 127 5.34 -3.82 -14.25
N ASN A 128 6.55 -3.70 -13.70
CA ASN A 128 7.78 -4.28 -14.30
C ASN A 128 7.82 -5.81 -14.24
N GLY A 129 7.11 -6.43 -13.29
CA GLY A 129 6.93 -7.88 -13.23
C GLY A 129 5.94 -8.44 -14.28
N VAL A 130 5.42 -7.61 -15.19
CA VAL A 130 4.57 -8.03 -16.30
C VAL A 130 5.46 -8.45 -17.47
N ALA A 131 5.52 -9.75 -17.76
CA ALA A 131 6.00 -10.21 -19.06
C ALA A 131 5.09 -9.62 -20.16
N PRO A 132 5.65 -9.14 -21.30
CA PRO A 132 4.86 -8.64 -22.42
C PRO A 132 3.80 -9.68 -22.82
N PRO A 133 2.59 -9.27 -23.27
CA PRO A 133 1.67 -10.24 -23.85
C PRO A 133 2.40 -10.98 -24.98
N ALA A 134 2.45 -12.31 -24.88
CA ALA A 134 2.95 -13.13 -25.97
C ALA A 134 2.07 -12.85 -27.18
N ASN A 135 2.62 -12.15 -28.18
CA ASN A 135 1.96 -11.94 -29.45
C ASN A 135 1.65 -13.32 -30.04
N GLY A 136 0.36 -13.68 -30.08
CA GLY A 136 -0.15 -14.76 -30.91
C GLY A 136 -0.65 -14.13 -32.20
N GLU A 137 0.06 -14.39 -33.29
CA GLU A 137 -0.38 -14.12 -34.65
C GLU A 137 -1.76 -14.75 -34.92
N ALA A 138 -2.64 -13.95 -35.52
CA ALA A 138 -3.41 -14.32 -36.71
C ALA A 138 -3.74 -13.04 -37.49
#